data_AF-A0A821I811-F1
#
_entry.id   AF-A0A821I811-F1
#
_cell.length_a   1.000
_cell.length_b   1.000
_cell.length_c   1.000
_cell.angle_alpha   90.00
_cell.angle_beta   90.00
_cell.angle_gamma   90.00
#
_symmetry.space_group_name_H-M   'P 1'
#
loop_
_entity.id
_entity.type
_entity.pdbx_description
1 polymer ?
#
loop_
_entity_poly.entity_id
_entity_poly.type
_entity_poly.pdbx_seq_one_letter_code
_entity_poly.pdbx_strand_id
1 'polypeptide(L)'
;MLIEEHPSIKISLASFQDLRPPNICYKSSTPHNVCVCYYHENVALLLKSLNEHIHGLKSIDINSFIKLIVCDDARESCMFRECNDCSHHFKRKIEDQIINSTLLIKWTLWSTSLDGRATKVDYEGSVLDCIKILCDKIKPFLFHAF
;
A
#
# COMPACT_ATOMS: atom_id res chain seq x y z
N MET A 1 -10.98 25.15 -4.33
CA MET A 1 -12.06 24.26 -3.82
C MET A 1 -13.40 24.93 -4.11
N LEU A 2 -14.49 24.21 -4.46
CA LEU A 2 -15.74 24.79 -5.02
C LEU A 2 -16.32 26.01 -4.25
N ILE A 3 -16.15 26.05 -2.91
CA ILE A 3 -16.59 27.15 -2.04
C ILE A 3 -15.73 28.42 -2.21
N GLU A 4 -14.44 28.25 -2.52
CA GLU A 4 -13.51 29.36 -2.75
C GLU A 4 -13.75 30.00 -4.12
N GLU A 5 -14.15 29.20 -5.12
CA GLU A 5 -14.45 29.69 -6.48
C GLU A 5 -15.85 30.28 -6.61
N HIS A 6 -16.80 29.86 -5.75
CA HIS A 6 -18.20 30.32 -5.77
C HIS A 6 -18.75 30.62 -4.36
N PRO A 7 -18.24 31.65 -3.66
CA PRO A 7 -18.59 31.93 -2.25
C PRO A 7 -20.04 32.35 -2.02
N SER A 8 -20.74 32.81 -3.07
CA SER A 8 -22.17 33.18 -3.01
C SER A 8 -23.11 31.98 -3.16
N ILE A 9 -22.61 30.84 -3.64
CA ILE A 9 -23.42 29.63 -3.86
C ILE A 9 -23.46 28.83 -2.55
N LYS A 10 -24.60 28.87 -1.86
CA LYS A 10 -24.88 28.03 -0.70
C LYS A 10 -25.39 26.66 -1.17
N ILE A 11 -24.50 25.69 -1.29
CA ILE A 11 -24.88 24.29 -1.51
C ILE A 11 -25.13 23.62 -0.15
N SER A 12 -26.34 23.08 0.03
CA SER A 12 -26.65 22.23 1.16
C SER A 12 -26.05 20.83 0.96
N LEU A 13 -25.81 20.10 2.07
CA LEU A 13 -25.36 18.71 2.00
C LEU A 13 -26.31 17.83 1.18
N ALA A 14 -27.62 18.06 1.30
CA ALA A 14 -28.64 17.33 0.53
C ALA A 14 -28.52 17.60 -0.97
N SER A 15 -28.41 18.88 -1.36
CA SER A 15 -28.21 19.25 -2.77
C SER A 15 -26.91 18.67 -3.34
N PHE A 16 -25.84 18.61 -2.55
CA PHE A 16 -24.60 17.96 -2.97
C PHE A 16 -24.76 16.45 -3.17
N GLN A 17 -25.52 15.77 -2.30
CA GLN A 17 -25.79 14.34 -2.39
C GLN A 17 -26.65 14.01 -3.62
N ASP A 18 -27.65 14.84 -3.94
CA ASP A 18 -28.54 14.64 -5.09
C ASP A 18 -27.83 14.90 -6.43
N LEU A 19 -26.89 15.84 -6.46
CA LEU A 19 -26.14 16.22 -7.66
C LEU A 19 -24.88 15.38 -7.87
N ARG A 20 -24.58 14.43 -6.97
CA ARG A 20 -23.39 13.58 -7.12
C ARG A 20 -23.53 12.72 -8.40
N PRO A 21 -22.45 12.53 -9.17
CA PRO A 21 -22.45 11.56 -10.26
C PRO A 21 -22.88 10.17 -9.79
N PRO A 22 -23.63 9.39 -10.59
CA PRO A 22 -24.17 8.09 -10.19
C PRO A 22 -23.12 7.08 -9.73
N ASN A 23 -21.88 7.23 -10.20
CA ASN A 23 -20.73 6.40 -9.88
C ASN A 23 -20.03 6.76 -8.56
N ILE A 24 -20.44 7.82 -7.86
CA ILE A 24 -19.93 8.16 -6.54
C ILE A 24 -20.78 7.44 -5.50
N CYS A 25 -20.22 6.43 -4.83
CA CYS A 25 -20.89 5.71 -3.75
C CYS A 25 -20.88 6.50 -2.43
N TYR A 26 -21.83 6.19 -1.53
CA TYR A 26 -21.77 6.74 -0.18
C TYR A 26 -20.62 6.10 0.59
N LYS A 27 -19.99 6.86 1.50
CA LYS A 27 -18.97 6.33 2.41
C LYS A 27 -19.47 5.10 3.18
N SER A 28 -20.74 5.11 3.60
CA SER A 28 -21.41 3.99 4.27
C SER A 28 -21.65 2.77 3.38
N SER A 29 -21.61 2.94 2.06
CA SER A 29 -21.76 1.85 1.09
C SER A 29 -20.42 1.23 0.71
N THR A 30 -19.29 1.85 1.08
CA THR A 30 -17.96 1.26 0.88
C THR A 30 -17.67 0.32 2.04
N PRO A 31 -17.38 -0.97 1.77
CA PRO A 31 -16.96 -1.88 2.81
C PRO A 31 -15.72 -1.33 3.51
N HIS A 32 -15.82 -1.04 4.81
CA HIS A 32 -14.72 -0.48 5.61
C HIS A 32 -13.51 -1.43 5.75
N ASN A 33 -13.62 -2.65 5.23
CA ASN A 33 -12.61 -3.70 5.32
C ASN A 33 -11.66 -3.79 4.12
N VAL A 34 -11.82 -2.93 3.09
CA VAL A 34 -10.88 -2.84 1.96
C VAL A 34 -10.31 -1.42 1.87
N CYS A 35 -9.12 -1.25 2.43
CA CYS A 35 -8.35 -0.03 2.25
C CYS A 35 -7.82 0.03 0.81
N VAL A 36 -8.24 1.05 0.06
CA VAL A 36 -7.78 1.32 -1.32
C VAL A 36 -6.73 2.44 -1.35
N CYS A 37 -6.05 2.68 -0.22
CA CYS A 37 -5.06 3.74 -0.16
C CYS A 37 -3.79 3.34 -0.92
N TYR A 38 -3.03 4.37 -1.30
CA TYR A 38 -1.76 4.23 -2.00
C TYR A 38 -0.75 3.34 -1.26
N TYR A 39 -0.72 3.38 0.08
CA TYR A 39 0.22 2.61 0.89
C TYR A 39 -0.09 1.11 0.87
N HIS A 40 -1.34 0.74 1.15
CA HIS A 40 -1.79 -0.66 1.18
C HIS A 40 -1.74 -1.29 -0.20
N GLU A 41 -2.27 -0.59 -1.21
CA GLU A 41 -2.38 -1.12 -2.57
C GLU A 41 -1.00 -1.34 -3.19
N ASN A 42 -0.04 -0.43 -2.98
CA ASN A 42 1.32 -0.61 -3.51
C ASN A 42 2.07 -1.76 -2.86
N VAL A 43 1.91 -1.97 -1.54
CA VAL A 43 2.50 -3.14 -0.88
C VAL A 43 1.83 -4.43 -1.40
N ALA A 44 0.50 -4.44 -1.55
CA ALA A 44 -0.22 -5.60 -2.09
C ALA A 44 0.24 -5.97 -3.50
N LEU A 45 0.42 -4.97 -4.38
CA LEU A 45 0.91 -5.18 -5.74
C LEU A 45 2.33 -5.76 -5.75
N LEU A 46 3.23 -5.27 -4.90
CA LEU A 46 4.59 -5.80 -4.77
C LEU A 46 4.60 -7.24 -4.26
N LEU A 47 3.84 -7.54 -3.21
CA LEU A 47 3.73 -8.90 -2.66
C LEU A 47 3.19 -9.88 -3.71
N LYS A 48 2.19 -9.44 -4.49
CA LYS A 48 1.65 -10.23 -5.61
C LYS A 48 2.72 -10.53 -6.66
N SER A 49 3.54 -9.55 -7.03
CA SER A 49 4.63 -9.74 -8.00
C SER A 49 5.76 -10.61 -7.44
N LEU A 50 5.98 -10.64 -6.12
CA LEU A 50 7.03 -11.43 -5.47
C LEU A 50 6.60 -12.84 -5.04
N ASN A 51 5.32 -13.16 -5.19
CA ASN A 51 4.65 -14.34 -4.63
C ASN A 51 5.34 -15.68 -4.93
N GLU A 52 5.84 -15.85 -6.16
CA GLU A 52 6.50 -17.09 -6.61
C GLU A 52 8.03 -16.98 -6.59
N HIS A 53 8.59 -15.90 -6.03
CA HIS A 53 10.02 -15.60 -6.03
C HIS A 53 10.66 -15.58 -4.64
N ILE A 54 9.84 -15.73 -3.60
CA ILE A 54 10.25 -15.72 -2.19
C ILE A 54 9.64 -16.92 -1.48
N HIS A 55 10.47 -17.75 -0.85
CA HIS A 55 9.99 -18.88 -0.07
C HIS A 55 9.11 -18.40 1.10
N GLY A 56 7.93 -19.00 1.25
CA GLY A 56 7.00 -18.68 2.34
C GLY A 56 6.14 -17.43 2.14
N LEU A 57 6.26 -16.73 1.00
CA LEU A 57 5.45 -15.56 0.69
C LEU A 57 4.16 -15.87 -0.10
N LYS A 58 3.93 -17.15 -0.42
CA LYS A 58 2.85 -17.58 -1.30
C LYS A 58 1.47 -17.29 -0.70
N SER A 59 0.69 -16.48 -1.43
CA SER A 59 -0.67 -16.08 -1.12
C SER A 59 -0.82 -15.38 0.24
N ILE A 60 0.22 -14.65 0.67
CA ILE A 60 0.16 -13.88 1.90
C ILE A 60 -0.74 -12.64 1.72
N ASP A 61 -1.69 -12.45 2.62
CA ASP A 61 -2.46 -11.21 2.70
C ASP A 61 -1.67 -10.12 3.46
N ILE A 62 -2.16 -8.88 3.40
CA ILE A 62 -1.48 -7.73 4.02
C ILE A 62 -1.32 -7.88 5.53
N ASN A 63 -2.34 -8.37 6.26
CA ASN A 63 -2.26 -8.50 7.71
C ASN A 63 -1.26 -9.59 8.09
N SER A 64 -1.26 -10.70 7.36
CA SER A 64 -0.25 -11.75 7.53
C SER A 64 1.15 -11.24 7.21
N PHE A 65 1.31 -10.37 6.21
CA PHE A 65 2.59 -9.73 5.90
C PHE A 65 3.08 -8.81 7.02
N ILE A 66 2.20 -7.99 7.62
CA ILE A 66 2.54 -7.17 8.80
C ILE A 66 3.08 -8.08 9.90
N LYS A 67 2.31 -9.11 10.28
CA LYS A 67 2.68 -10.07 11.34
C LYS A 67 3.96 -10.85 11.04
N LEU A 68 4.34 -10.98 9.77
CA LEU A 68 5.59 -11.60 9.36
C LEU A 68 6.80 -10.70 9.68
N ILE A 69 6.65 -9.37 9.54
CA ILE A 69 7.75 -8.41 9.61
C ILE A 69 7.83 -7.64 10.94
N VAL A 70 6.80 -7.71 11.78
CA VAL A 70 6.80 -7.15 13.14
C VAL A 70 6.63 -8.24 14.21
N CYS A 71 7.04 -7.95 15.45
CA CYS A 71 6.78 -8.86 16.58
C CYS A 71 5.33 -8.75 17.10
N ASP A 72 4.76 -7.55 17.05
CA ASP A 72 3.50 -7.19 17.69
C ASP A 72 2.88 -6.01 16.92
N ASP A 73 1.77 -6.25 16.22
CA ASP A 73 1.07 -5.26 15.40
C ASP A 73 0.24 -4.27 16.21
N ALA A 74 0.05 -4.52 17.52
CA ALA A 74 -0.54 -3.57 18.45
C ALA A 74 0.50 -2.65 19.12
N ARG A 75 1.80 -2.86 18.86
CA ARG A 75 2.89 -2.09 19.47
C ARG A 75 3.42 -1.01 18.53
N GLU A 76 3.28 0.24 18.95
CA GLU A 76 3.73 1.41 18.19
C GLU A 76 5.20 1.30 17.75
N SER A 77 6.12 0.96 18.67
CA SER A 77 7.55 0.86 18.34
C SER A 77 7.85 -0.22 17.28
N CYS A 78 7.06 -1.28 17.18
CA CYS A 78 7.17 -2.29 16.13
C CYS A 78 6.71 -1.71 14.78
N MET A 79 5.53 -1.10 14.75
CA MET A 79 4.94 -0.51 13.53
C MET A 79 5.74 0.70 13.03
N PHE A 80 6.38 1.44 13.92
CA PHE A 80 7.16 2.64 13.60
C PHE A 80 8.62 2.32 13.24
N ARG A 81 8.98 1.02 13.24
CA ARG A 81 10.32 0.49 12.91
C ARG A 81 11.41 0.92 13.90
N GLU A 82 11.05 1.11 15.17
CA GLU A 82 11.95 1.48 16.27
C GLU A 82 12.26 0.29 17.20
N CYS A 83 11.55 -0.83 17.05
CA CYS A 83 11.80 -2.05 17.80
C CYS A 83 13.04 -2.80 17.29
N ASN A 84 13.99 -3.04 18.20
CA ASN A 84 15.22 -3.79 17.89
C ASN A 84 14.96 -5.27 17.58
N ASP A 85 13.95 -5.88 18.21
CA ASP A 85 13.68 -7.33 18.07
C ASP A 85 13.22 -7.69 16.65
N CYS A 86 12.31 -6.91 16.06
CA CYS A 86 11.84 -7.13 14.70
C CYS A 86 12.62 -6.36 13.62
N SER A 87 13.63 -5.58 13.98
CA SER A 87 14.42 -4.78 13.02
C SER A 87 15.02 -5.62 11.89
N HIS A 88 15.35 -6.88 12.16
CA HIS A 88 15.93 -7.83 11.22
C HIS A 88 14.92 -8.80 10.58
N HIS A 89 13.63 -8.72 10.94
CA HIS A 89 12.62 -9.66 10.45
C HIS A 89 12.46 -9.58 8.94
N PHE A 90 12.43 -8.38 8.35
CA PHE A 90 12.33 -8.23 6.90
C PHE A 90 13.47 -8.95 6.18
N LYS A 91 14.72 -8.70 6.59
CA LYS A 91 15.89 -9.38 6.03
C LYS A 91 15.74 -10.91 6.13
N ARG A 92 15.52 -11.42 7.35
CA ARG A 92 15.48 -12.87 7.61
C ARG A 92 14.32 -13.59 6.91
N LYS A 93 13.14 -12.95 6.86
CA LYS A 93 11.89 -13.56 6.39
C LYS A 93 11.61 -13.28 4.92
N ILE A 94 12.20 -12.25 4.33
CA ILE A 94 11.96 -11.84 2.94
C ILE A 94 13.26 -11.91 2.13
N GLU A 95 14.28 -11.12 2.47
CA GLU A 95 15.51 -11.02 1.66
C GLU A 95 16.30 -12.33 1.62
N ASP A 96 16.46 -12.99 2.76
CA ASP A 96 17.18 -14.26 2.87
C ASP A 96 16.38 -15.44 2.26
N GLN A 97 15.12 -15.21 1.86
CA GLN A 97 14.21 -16.22 1.29
C GLN A 97 14.05 -16.09 -0.23
N ILE A 98 14.82 -15.21 -0.88
CA ILE A 98 14.78 -15.01 -2.33
C ILE A 98 15.27 -16.28 -3.05
N ILE A 99 14.49 -16.75 -4.02
CA ILE A 99 14.82 -17.95 -4.82
C ILE A 99 15.88 -17.62 -5.88
N ASN A 100 15.67 -16.53 -6.63
CA ASN A 100 16.60 -16.04 -7.65
C ASN A 100 16.54 -14.51 -7.67
N SER A 101 17.57 -13.87 -7.13
CA SER A 101 17.63 -12.41 -6.98
C SER A 101 17.78 -11.66 -8.31
N THR A 102 18.36 -12.30 -9.32
CA THR A 102 18.65 -11.70 -10.63
C THR A 102 17.57 -11.93 -11.68
N LEU A 103 16.57 -12.77 -11.37
CA LEU A 103 15.47 -13.03 -12.30
C LEU A 103 14.74 -11.73 -12.62
N LEU A 104 14.51 -11.47 -13.90
CA LEU A 104 13.75 -10.32 -14.35
C LEU A 104 12.26 -10.58 -14.19
N ILE A 105 11.57 -9.63 -13.55
CA ILE A 105 10.14 -9.66 -13.30
C ILE A 105 9.52 -8.32 -13.67
N LYS A 106 8.19 -8.32 -13.81
CA LYS A 106 7.40 -7.11 -14.01
C LYS A 106 6.50 -6.87 -12.81
N TRP A 107 6.35 -5.62 -12.44
CA TRP A 107 5.44 -5.21 -11.38
C TRP A 107 4.83 -3.85 -11.70
N THR A 108 3.72 -3.55 -11.04
CA THR A 108 2.97 -2.32 -11.25
C THR A 108 2.80 -1.63 -9.91
N LEU A 109 2.94 -0.31 -9.89
CA LEU A 109 2.66 0.51 -8.72
C LEU A 109 1.75 1.66 -9.11
N TRP A 110 0.92 2.11 -8.19
CA TRP A 110 0.36 3.44 -8.26
C TRP A 110 1.46 4.46 -8.05
N SER A 111 1.40 5.55 -8.81
CA SER A 111 2.18 6.78 -8.67
C SER A 111 1.28 7.98 -8.84
N THR A 112 1.72 9.15 -8.36
CA THR A 112 1.05 10.42 -8.62
C THR A 112 1.72 11.11 -9.80
N SER A 113 0.92 11.37 -10.82
CA SER A 113 1.33 12.06 -12.04
C SER A 113 1.60 13.54 -11.78
N LEU A 114 2.28 14.22 -12.70
CA LEU A 114 2.56 15.66 -12.60
C LEU A 114 1.29 16.52 -12.52
N ASP A 115 0.19 16.04 -13.09
CA ASP A 115 -1.13 16.69 -13.03
C ASP A 115 -1.93 16.34 -11.76
N GLY A 116 -1.30 15.66 -10.79
CA GLY A 116 -1.90 15.25 -9.52
C GLY A 116 -2.77 13.97 -9.61
N ARG A 117 -2.89 13.35 -10.78
CA ARG A 117 -3.72 12.14 -10.93
C ARG A 117 -2.98 10.87 -10.53
N ALA A 118 -3.65 10.01 -9.78
CA ALA A 118 -3.15 8.67 -9.50
C ALA A 118 -3.17 7.83 -10.79
N THR A 119 -2.03 7.27 -11.16
CA THR A 119 -1.86 6.41 -12.33
C THR A 119 -1.09 5.16 -11.97
N LYS A 120 -1.38 4.05 -12.65
CA LYS A 120 -0.59 2.82 -12.54
C LYS A 120 0.59 2.91 -13.51
N VAL A 121 1.78 2.63 -13.00
CA VAL A 121 3.03 2.62 -13.74
C VAL A 121 3.61 1.22 -13.68
N ASP A 122 3.95 0.68 -14.85
CA ASP A 122 4.62 -0.61 -14.97
C ASP A 122 6.12 -0.45 -14.89
N TYR A 123 6.76 -1.38 -14.20
CA TYR A 123 8.19 -1.46 -13.97
C TYR A 123 8.70 -2.84 -14.39
N GLU A 124 9.98 -2.88 -14.76
CA GLU A 124 10.69 -4.11 -15.10
C GLU A 124 12.09 -4.02 -14.49
N GLY A 125 12.56 -5.14 -13.94
CA GLY A 125 13.86 -5.23 -13.28
C GLY A 125 14.03 -6.55 -12.56
N SER A 126 15.07 -6.68 -11.76
CA SER A 126 15.33 -7.92 -11.03
C SER A 126 14.39 -8.08 -9.83
N VAL A 127 14.21 -9.32 -9.36
CA VAL A 127 13.53 -9.62 -8.07
C VAL A 127 14.13 -8.78 -6.93
N LEU A 128 15.47 -8.63 -6.92
CA LEU A 128 16.16 -7.80 -5.93
C LEU A 128 15.74 -6.33 -6.00
N ASP A 129 15.56 -5.76 -7.19
CA ASP A 129 15.14 -4.37 -7.35
C ASP A 129 13.72 -4.16 -6.81
N CYS A 130 12.81 -5.09 -7.11
CA CYS A 130 11.45 -5.07 -6.58
C CYS A 130 11.43 -5.17 -5.04
N ILE A 131 12.30 -5.99 -4.44
CA ILE A 131 12.42 -6.13 -2.97
C ILE A 131 12.98 -4.87 -2.31
N LYS A 132 13.95 -4.19 -2.93
CA LYS A 132 14.44 -2.89 -2.42
C LYS A 132 13.30 -1.88 -2.36
N ILE A 133 12.48 -1.81 -3.42
CA ILE A 133 11.31 -0.92 -3.45
C ILE A 133 10.29 -1.30 -2.36
N LEU A 134 10.06 -2.60 -2.13
CA LEU A 134 9.22 -3.05 -1.02
C LEU A 134 9.79 -2.58 0.32
N CYS A 135 11.10 -2.77 0.55
CA CYS A 135 11.79 -2.36 1.77
C CYS A 135 11.59 -0.86 2.07
N ASP A 136 11.79 -0.01 1.06
CA ASP A 136 11.62 1.45 1.17
C ASP A 136 10.19 1.85 1.52
N LYS A 137 9.20 1.06 1.08
CA LYS A 137 7.78 1.32 1.36
C LYS A 137 7.32 0.81 2.72
N ILE A 138 8.08 -0.03 3.42
CA ILE A 138 7.61 -0.66 4.67
C ILE A 138 7.35 0.36 5.77
N LYS A 139 8.30 1.27 6.03
CA LYS A 139 8.12 2.25 7.12
C LYS A 139 6.86 3.12 6.94
N PRO A 140 6.63 3.79 5.79
CA PRO A 140 5.41 4.57 5.61
C PRO A 140 4.15 3.70 5.58
N PHE A 141 4.23 2.47 5.08
CA PHE A 141 3.11 1.53 5.11
C PHE A 141 2.70 1.13 6.53
N LEU A 142 3.66 0.69 7.36
CA LEU A 142 3.37 0.27 8.73
C LEU A 142 2.87 1.44 9.60
N PHE A 143 3.48 2.62 9.45
CA PHE A 143 2.99 3.82 10.13
C PHE A 143 1.55 4.15 9.76
N HIS A 144 1.17 3.95 8.49
CA HIS A 144 -0.20 4.17 8.04
C HIS A 144 -1.18 3.07 8.47
N ALA A 145 -0.69 1.84 8.67
CA ALA A 145 -1.51 0.69 9.05
C ALA A 145 -1.83 0.62 10.56
N PHE A 146 -1.07 1.33 11.40
CA PHE A 146 -1.31 1.49 12.83
C PHE A 146 -2.29 2.63 13.12
#